data_AF-A0A960Q9I1-F1
#
_entry.id   AF-A0A960Q9I1-F1
#
_cell.length_a   1.000
_cell.length_b   1.000
_cell.length_c   1.000
_cell.angle_alpha   90.00
_cell.angle_beta   90.00
_cell.angle_gamma   90.00
#
_symmetry.space_group_name_H-M   'P 1'
#
loop_
_entity.id
_entity.type
_entity.pdbx_description
1 polymer ?
#
loop_
_entity_poly.entity_id
_entity_poly.type
_entity_poly.pdbx_seq_one_letter_code
_entity_poly.pdbx_strand_id
1 'polypeptide(L)'
;MALDEFVVMPNHFHGIVHLLGTSAGDDLALPDVVHRFKSLTTRRYLDGVRELGWAPVRRRLWLRNYFEQVIGGGDELGQCQRYIRENPSRWAESSGIRKVLGEVRSH
;
A
#
# COMPACT_ATOMS: atom_id res chain seq x y z
N MET A 1 0.61 -7.97 -13.84
CA MET A 1 0.67 -7.51 -12.43
C MET A 1 -0.13 -8.48 -11.56
N ALA A 2 0.37 -8.80 -10.36
CA ALA A 2 -0.36 -9.59 -9.35
C ALA A 2 -0.25 -8.94 -7.96
N LEU A 3 -1.24 -9.16 -7.09
CA LEU A 3 -1.26 -8.71 -5.71
C LEU A 3 -0.91 -9.89 -4.79
N ASP A 4 -0.08 -9.63 -3.79
CA ASP A 4 0.32 -10.58 -2.75
C ASP A 4 -0.26 -10.09 -1.41
N GLU A 5 0.44 -10.27 -0.28
CA GLU A 5 -0.04 -9.88 1.04
C GLU A 5 -0.35 -8.37 1.12
N PHE A 6 -1.52 -8.04 1.67
CA PHE A 6 -1.95 -6.67 1.92
C PHE A 6 -2.83 -6.58 3.17
N VAL A 7 -2.82 -5.42 3.82
CA VAL A 7 -3.74 -5.08 4.92
C VAL A 7 -4.21 -3.63 4.80
N VAL A 8 -5.46 -3.39 5.17
CA VAL A 8 -6.06 -2.06 5.25
C VAL A 8 -6.27 -1.71 6.72
N MET A 9 -5.81 -0.53 7.12
CA MET A 9 -5.99 0.03 8.44
C MET A 9 -6.82 1.32 8.35
N PRO A 10 -7.31 1.87 9.49
CA PRO A 10 -8.18 3.04 9.47
C PRO A 10 -7.62 4.27 8.76
N ASN A 11 -6.29 4.42 8.67
CA ASN A 11 -5.63 5.60 8.09
C ASN A 11 -4.68 5.32 6.90
N HIS A 12 -4.27 4.08 6.65
CA HIS A 12 -3.40 3.70 5.53
C HIS A 12 -3.52 2.20 5.23
N PHE A 13 -2.81 1.74 4.20
CA PHE A 13 -2.72 0.33 3.86
C PHE A 13 -1.27 -0.04 3.52
N HIS A 14 -0.95 -1.33 3.65
CA HIS A 14 0.28 -1.91 3.14
C HIS A 14 -0.08 -3.00 2.12
N GLY A 15 0.75 -3.19 1.11
CA GLY A 15 0.55 -4.24 0.13
C GLY A 15 1.81 -4.53 -0.67
N ILE A 16 1.96 -5.77 -1.10
CA ILE A 16 3.02 -6.23 -2.02
C ILE A 16 2.41 -6.42 -3.40
N VAL A 17 3.06 -5.84 -4.41
CA VAL A 17 2.65 -5.96 -5.82
C VAL A 17 3.78 -6.57 -6.65
N HIS A 18 3.44 -7.55 -7.47
CA HIS A 18 4.32 -8.16 -8.44
C HIS A 18 4.15 -7.45 -9.78
N LEU A 19 5.14 -6.65 -10.17
CA LEU A 19 5.20 -5.99 -11.47
C LEU A 19 5.83 -6.97 -12.46
N LEU A 20 4.99 -7.82 -13.06
CA LEU A 20 5.40 -8.71 -14.13
C LEU A 20 5.60 -7.87 -15.40
N GLY A 21 6.85 -7.73 -15.85
CA GLY A 21 7.15 -7.11 -17.15
C GLY A 21 6.53 -7.94 -18.28
N THR A 22 5.84 -7.29 -19.19
CA THR A 22 5.38 -7.92 -20.44
C THR A 22 6.39 -7.57 -21.52
N SER A 23 6.84 -8.57 -22.28
CA SER A 23 7.92 -8.45 -23.29
C SER A 23 7.64 -7.49 -24.46
N ALA A 24 6.63 -6.63 -24.37
CA ALA A 24 6.23 -5.66 -25.37
C ALA A 24 6.03 -4.29 -24.71
N GLY A 25 7.12 -3.53 -24.51
CA GLY A 25 7.21 -2.06 -24.52
C GLY A 25 6.32 -1.21 -23.61
N ASP A 26 5.40 -1.79 -22.86
CA ASP A 26 4.38 -1.11 -22.05
C ASP A 26 4.50 -1.61 -20.60
N ASP A 27 5.70 -1.46 -20.04
CA ASP A 27 5.98 -1.78 -18.65
C ASP A 27 5.26 -0.76 -17.77
N LEU A 28 4.11 -1.17 -17.24
CA LEU A 28 3.34 -0.37 -16.30
C LEU A 28 4.19 -0.10 -15.05
N ALA A 29 4.67 1.14 -14.91
CA ALA A 29 5.49 1.52 -13.78
C ALA A 29 4.67 1.61 -12.49
N LEU A 30 5.31 1.39 -11.33
CA LEU A 30 4.65 1.50 -10.03
C LEU A 30 3.92 2.85 -9.84
N PRO A 31 4.49 4.01 -10.22
CA PRO A 31 3.79 5.29 -10.13
C PRO A 31 2.47 5.32 -10.91
N ASP A 32 2.40 4.67 -12.08
CA ASP A 32 1.17 4.60 -12.88
C ASP A 32 0.10 3.77 -12.19
N VAL A 33 0.49 2.64 -11.60
CA VAL A 33 -0.40 1.80 -10.79
C VAL A 33 -0.98 2.60 -9.62
N VAL A 34 -0.12 3.28 -8.85
CA VAL A 34 -0.52 4.07 -7.69
C VAL A 34 -1.42 5.24 -8.11
N HIS A 35 -1.09 5.92 -9.21
CA HIS A 35 -1.89 7.01 -9.74
C HIS A 35 -3.30 6.55 -10.14
N ARG A 36 -3.40 5.46 -10.91
CA ARG A 36 -4.68 4.86 -11.31
C ARG A 36 -5.49 4.39 -10.11
N PHE A 37 -4.84 3.72 -9.14
CA PHE A 37 -5.48 3.26 -7.91
C PHE A 37 -6.07 4.43 -7.10
N LYS A 38 -5.29 5.47 -6.82
CA LYS A 38 -5.74 6.64 -6.06
C LYS A 38 -6.91 7.35 -6.77
N SER A 39 -6.85 7.46 -8.10
CA SER A 39 -7.90 8.08 -8.91
C SER A 39 -9.20 7.28 -8.87
N LEU A 40 -9.13 5.97 -9.14
CA LEU A 40 -10.29 5.07 -9.18
C LEU A 40 -10.99 5.00 -7.82
N THR A 41 -10.22 4.85 -6.74
CA THR A 41 -10.76 4.77 -5.38
C THR A 41 -11.35 6.09 -4.92
N THR A 42 -10.75 7.22 -5.29
CA THR A 42 -11.34 8.55 -5.03
C THR A 42 -12.69 8.68 -5.70
N ARG A 43 -12.81 8.27 -6.97
CA ARG A 43 -14.08 8.30 -7.69
C ARG A 43 -15.13 7.43 -7.00
N ARG A 44 -14.81 6.16 -6.72
CA ARG A 44 -15.73 5.24 -6.01
C ARG A 44 -16.17 5.76 -4.66
N TYR A 45 -15.26 6.41 -3.92
CA TYR A 45 -15.59 7.03 -2.64
C TYR A 45 -16.57 8.20 -2.80
N LEU A 46 -16.35 9.08 -3.78
CA LEU A 46 -17.27 10.17 -4.09
C LEU A 46 -18.64 9.66 -4.52
N ASP A 47 -18.68 8.59 -5.31
CA ASP A 47 -19.93 7.93 -5.70
C ASP A 47 -20.68 7.44 -4.44
N GLY A 48 -20.00 6.77 -3.50
CA GLY A 48 -20.58 6.35 -2.23
C GLY A 48 -21.06 7.50 -1.32
N VAL A 49 -20.39 8.66 -1.34
CA VAL A 49 -20.88 9.86 -0.64
C VAL A 49 -22.20 10.35 -1.23
N ARG A 50 -22.33 10.36 -2.56
CA ARG A 50 -23.54 10.84 -3.25
C ARG A 50 -24.71 9.87 -3.17
N GLU A 51 -24.42 8.57 -3.31
CA GLU A 51 -25.42 7.54 -3.60
C GLU A 51 -25.72 6.66 -2.38
N LEU A 52 -24.76 6.51 -1.46
CA LEU A 52 -24.86 5.61 -0.30
C LEU A 52 -24.80 6.34 1.04
N GLY A 53 -24.73 7.68 1.04
CA GLY A 53 -24.70 8.50 2.25
C GLY A 53 -23.41 8.38 3.06
N TRP A 54 -22.29 8.00 2.44
CA TRP A 54 -21.01 7.98 3.15
C TRP A 54 -20.61 9.38 3.63
N ALA A 55 -19.98 9.46 4.80
CA ALA A 55 -19.47 10.72 5.31
C ALA A 55 -18.44 11.31 4.33
N PRO A 56 -18.52 12.60 3.95
CA PRO A 56 -17.59 13.22 3.02
C PRO A 56 -16.21 13.42 3.64
N VAL A 57 -15.16 13.32 2.81
CA VAL A 57 -13.80 13.60 3.26
C VAL A 57 -13.60 15.11 3.44
N ARG A 58 -13.11 15.53 4.61
CA ARG A 58 -12.92 16.97 4.92
C ARG A 58 -11.74 17.62 4.19
N ARG A 59 -10.77 16.82 3.73
CA ARG A 59 -9.55 17.28 3.05
C ARG A 59 -9.25 16.44 1.82
N ARG A 60 -8.25 15.57 1.90
CA ARG A 60 -7.81 14.69 0.80
C ARG A 60 -7.93 13.25 1.27
N LEU A 61 -8.47 12.40 0.41
CA LEU A 61 -8.56 10.96 0.68
C LEU A 61 -7.17 10.31 0.72
N TRP A 62 -6.25 10.76 -0.13
CA TRP A 62 -4.90 10.23 -0.23
C TRP A 62 -3.82 11.26 0.10
N LEU A 63 -2.77 10.83 0.79
CA LEU A 63 -1.51 11.56 0.88
C LEU A 63 -0.86 11.66 -0.51
N ARG A 64 -0.05 12.71 -0.74
CA ARG A 64 0.64 12.92 -2.02
C ARG A 64 1.70 11.85 -2.28
N ASN A 65 2.49 11.56 -1.25
CA ASN A 65 3.52 10.54 -1.29
C ASN A 65 2.94 9.14 -0.98
N TYR A 66 3.80 8.14 -1.15
CA TYR A 66 3.62 6.77 -0.70
C TYR A 66 5.01 6.19 -0.43
N PHE A 67 5.08 5.16 0.41
CA PHE A 67 6.32 4.42 0.64
C PHE A 67 6.38 3.26 -0.34
N GLU A 68 7.53 3.06 -0.98
CA GLU A 68 7.81 1.94 -1.86
C GLU A 68 9.19 1.36 -1.50
N GLN A 69 9.32 0.05 -1.62
CA GLN A 69 10.58 -0.66 -1.44
C GLN A 69 10.59 -1.86 -2.39
N VAL A 70 11.68 -2.01 -3.14
CA VAL A 70 11.91 -3.22 -3.95
C VAL A 70 12.26 -4.37 -3.00
N ILE A 71 11.52 -5.45 -3.08
CA ILE A 71 11.77 -6.68 -2.33
C ILE A 71 12.69 -7.56 -3.17
N GLY A 72 13.87 -7.86 -2.64
CA GLY A 72 14.89 -8.66 -3.30
C GLY A 72 14.74 -10.16 -3.05
N GLY A 73 15.77 -10.92 -3.43
CA GLY A 73 15.83 -12.36 -3.23
C GLY A 73 16.13 -12.77 -1.78
N GLY A 74 16.07 -14.08 -1.51
CA GLY A 74 16.21 -14.64 -0.16
C GLY A 74 14.88 -14.70 0.60
N ASP A 75 14.92 -14.57 1.93
CA ASP A 75 13.73 -14.59 2.80
C ASP A 75 13.08 -13.19 2.98
N GLU A 76 13.49 -12.18 2.20
CA GLU A 76 12.95 -10.83 2.31
C GLU A 76 11.43 -10.79 2.06
N LEU A 77 10.95 -11.54 1.06
CA LEU A 77 9.53 -11.64 0.75
C LEU A 77 8.74 -12.19 1.95
N GLY A 78 9.24 -13.27 2.57
CA GLY A 78 8.60 -13.88 3.73
C GLY A 78 8.53 -12.94 4.93
N GLN A 79 9.58 -12.14 5.15
CA GLN A 79 9.60 -11.11 6.19
C GLN A 79 8.62 -9.97 5.90
N CYS A 80 8.54 -9.48 4.66
CA CYS A 80 7.58 -8.46 4.28
C CYS A 80 6.13 -8.95 4.41
N GLN A 81 5.84 -10.17 3.94
CA GLN A 81 4.51 -10.80 4.10
C GLN A 81 4.14 -10.92 5.59
N ARG A 82 5.07 -11.41 6.44
CA ARG A 82 4.85 -11.51 7.89
C ARG A 82 4.58 -10.14 8.51
N TYR A 83 5.39 -9.13 8.18
CA TYR A 83 5.21 -7.76 8.68
C TYR A 83 3.84 -7.20 8.32
N ILE A 84 3.42 -7.34 7.05
CA ILE A 84 2.13 -6.83 6.58
C ILE A 84 0.99 -7.51 7.33
N ARG A 85 1.04 -8.84 7.46
CA ARG A 85 0.01 -9.62 8.14
C ARG A 85 -0.12 -9.27 9.63
N GLU A 86 1.00 -9.04 10.30
CA GLU A 86 1.03 -8.72 11.74
C GLU A 86 0.77 -7.24 12.04
N ASN A 87 0.81 -6.38 11.03
CA ASN A 87 0.72 -4.93 11.22
C ASN A 87 -0.56 -4.46 11.93
N PRO A 88 -1.77 -4.99 11.63
CA PRO A 88 -2.98 -4.56 12.31
C PRO A 88 -2.91 -4.75 13.83
N SER A 89 -2.35 -5.87 14.30
CA SER A 89 -2.17 -6.15 15.73
C SER A 89 -1.14 -5.20 16.35
N ARG A 90 0.00 -5.00 15.66
CA ARG A 90 1.03 -4.05 16.11
C ARG A 90 0.53 -2.61 16.15
N TRP A 91 -0.38 -2.23 15.25
CA TRP A 91 -1.02 -0.91 15.24
C TRP A 91 -2.00 -0.72 16.40
N ALA A 92 -2.71 -1.78 16.81
CA ALA A 92 -3.57 -1.74 17.99
C ALA A 92 -2.76 -1.57 19.30
N GLU A 93 -1.55 -2.15 19.35
CA GLU A 93 -0.64 -2.09 20.50
C GLU A 93 0.22 -0.82 20.53
N SER A 94 0.54 -0.27 19.35
CA SER A 94 1.41 0.89 19.18
C SER A 94 0.63 2.03 18.56
N SER A 95 0.25 3.01 19.39
CA SER A 95 -0.16 4.34 18.93
C SER A 95 0.98 5.01 18.14
N GLY A 96 1.15 4.68 16.86
CA GLY A 96 2.05 5.37 15.92
C GLY A 96 3.27 4.57 15.45
N ILE A 97 3.38 4.45 14.13
CA ILE A 97 4.43 3.77 13.35
C ILE A 97 5.84 4.15 13.84
N ARG A 98 6.50 3.23 14.56
CA ARG A 98 7.96 3.23 14.67
C ARG A 98 8.47 1.86 15.15
N LYS A 99 8.89 1.02 14.21
CA LYS A 99 10.06 0.12 14.33
C LYS A 99 10.13 -0.82 13.12
N VAL A 100 11.30 -0.88 12.51
CA VAL A 100 12.04 -2.10 12.12
C VAL A 100 12.87 -1.89 10.84
N LEU A 101 12.48 -1.05 9.88
CA LEU A 101 13.28 -0.90 8.64
C LEU A 101 14.61 -0.10 8.81
N GLY A 102 14.94 0.33 10.03
CA GLY A 102 16.20 1.03 10.35
C GLY A 102 17.39 0.15 10.73
N GLU A 103 17.22 -1.17 10.89
CA GLU A 103 18.26 -2.03 11.48
C GLU A 103 18.87 -3.07 10.52
N VAL A 104 18.49 -3.10 9.24
CA VAL A 104 19.03 -4.07 8.26
C VAL A 104 20.08 -3.44 7.33
N ARG A 105 20.61 -2.26 7.64
CA ARG A 105 21.73 -1.65 6.91
C ARG A 105 22.89 -1.28 7.83
N SER A 106 23.64 -2.31 8.19
CA SER A 106 25.05 -2.20 8.52
C SER A 106 25.68 -3.56 8.26
N HIS A 107 26.16 -3.80 7.04
CA HIS A 107 27.36 -4.55 6.66
C HIS A 107 27.69 -4.18 5.21
#